data_AF-A0A397VUG8-F1
#
_entry.id   AF-A0A397VUG8-F1
#
_cell.length_a   1.000
_cell.length_b   1.000
_cell.length_c   1.000
_cell.angle_alpha   90.00
_cell.angle_beta   90.00
_cell.angle_gamma   90.00
#
_symmetry.space_group_name_H-M   'P 1'
#
loop_
_entity.id
_entity.type
_entity.pdbx_description
1 polymer ?
#
loop_
_entity_poly.entity_id
_entity_poly.type
_entity_poly.pdbx_seq_one_letter_code
_entity_poly.pdbx_strand_id
1 'polypeptide(L)'
;MEEIKIWNYIIKWGIAQNSCLPSDPEDWSHENFSALKTTLQNCLPHIRYFQMSGKDIINNVQPFQQILEKKLWKDIMKKYMANEPISSTALPPRIILNPTLPTRIVEPFSTVINEAHAAEIASWIDKKNCTYLAKNNPYEFKLLLRGSRDGFTAASFWNLCDTQTNLVVVIKVNGTDEILGGYNPVG
;
A
#
# COMPACT_ATOMS: atom_id res chain seq x y z
N MET A 1 -6.58 -2.65 -2.35
CA MET A 1 -6.67 -1.30 -2.94
C MET A 1 -7.94 -1.24 -3.77
N GLU A 2 -8.75 -0.20 -3.59
CA GLU A 2 -9.99 -0.01 -4.36
C GLU A 2 -9.68 0.23 -5.84
N GLU A 3 -10.51 -0.29 -6.75
CA GLU A 3 -10.31 -0.16 -8.21
C GLU A 3 -10.26 1.29 -8.67
N ILE A 4 -11.05 2.17 -8.06
CA ILE A 4 -11.04 3.60 -8.38
C ILE A 4 -9.70 4.26 -8.09
N LYS A 5 -9.02 3.86 -7.02
CA LYS A 5 -7.67 4.39 -6.72
C LYS A 5 -6.68 3.95 -7.80
N ILE A 6 -6.79 2.71 -8.27
CA ILE A 6 -5.93 2.17 -9.34
C ILE A 6 -6.15 2.93 -10.64
N TRP A 7 -7.41 3.17 -11.03
CA TRP A 7 -7.77 4.00 -12.18
C TRP A 7 -7.17 5.40 -12.08
N ASN A 8 -7.39 6.10 -10.96
CA ASN A 8 -6.89 7.46 -10.76
C ASN A 8 -5.36 7.55 -10.83
N TYR A 9 -4.65 6.57 -10.26
CA TYR A 9 -3.18 6.50 -10.37
C TYR A 9 -2.72 6.27 -11.80
N ILE A 10 -3.39 5.39 -12.55
CA ILE A 10 -3.05 5.10 -13.95
C ILE A 10 -3.27 6.33 -14.83
N ILE A 11 -4.38 7.05 -14.66
CA ILE A 11 -4.65 8.29 -15.39
C ILE A 11 -3.60 9.35 -15.05
N LYS A 12 -3.32 9.57 -13.75
CA LYS A 12 -2.30 10.53 -13.31
C LYS A 12 -0.92 10.19 -13.88
N TRP A 13 -0.54 8.91 -13.86
CA TRP A 13 0.72 8.45 -14.43
C TRP A 13 0.77 8.63 -15.95
N GLY A 14 -0.31 8.27 -16.66
CA GLY A 14 -0.40 8.44 -18.11
C GLY A 14 -0.30 9.89 -18.55
N ILE A 15 -0.94 10.82 -17.82
CA ILE A 15 -0.81 12.27 -18.07
C ILE A 15 0.64 12.72 -17.85
N ALA A 16 1.29 12.26 -16.77
CA ALA A 16 2.67 12.64 -16.47
C ALA A 16 3.69 12.16 -17.53
N GLN A 17 3.39 11.08 -18.26
CA GLN A 17 4.22 10.62 -19.40
C GLN A 17 4.05 11.48 -20.66
N ASN A 18 3.01 12.31 -20.73
CA ASN A 18 2.69 13.16 -21.88
C ASN A 18 2.74 14.63 -21.45
N SER A 19 3.96 15.16 -21.29
CA SER A 19 4.22 16.48 -20.73
C SER A 19 3.62 17.67 -21.50
N CYS A 20 3.11 17.46 -22.71
CA CYS A 20 2.45 18.48 -23.53
C CYS A 20 0.91 18.48 -23.39
N LEU A 21 0.32 17.62 -22.56
CA LEU A 21 -1.13 17.58 -22.38
C LEU A 21 -1.64 18.79 -21.57
N PRO A 22 -2.80 19.36 -21.95
CA PRO A 22 -3.48 20.36 -21.12
C PRO A 22 -3.82 19.80 -19.74
N SER A 23 -3.86 20.68 -18.74
CA SER A 23 -4.17 20.29 -17.36
C SER A 23 -5.62 19.86 -17.17
N ASP A 24 -6.56 20.48 -17.90
CA ASP A 24 -7.99 20.13 -17.85
C ASP A 24 -8.34 19.13 -18.96
N PRO A 25 -8.87 17.94 -18.65
CA PRO A 25 -9.37 16.98 -19.64
C PRO A 25 -10.50 17.52 -20.54
N GLU A 26 -11.23 18.54 -20.12
CA GLU A 26 -12.27 19.18 -20.96
C GLU A 26 -11.68 19.88 -22.19
N ASP A 27 -10.43 20.37 -22.10
CA ASP A 27 -9.72 21.06 -23.17
C ASP A 27 -9.00 20.12 -24.15
N TRP A 28 -9.18 18.80 -24.00
CA TRP A 28 -8.39 17.83 -24.75
C TRP A 28 -8.91 17.60 -26.16
N SER A 29 -7.99 17.70 -27.14
CA SER A 29 -8.26 17.28 -28.51
C SER A 29 -8.30 15.75 -28.65
N HIS A 30 -8.72 15.26 -29.81
CA HIS A 30 -8.71 13.83 -30.09
C HIS A 30 -7.29 13.24 -30.06
N GLU A 31 -6.30 14.01 -30.51
CA GLU A 31 -4.88 13.64 -30.49
C GLU A 31 -4.38 13.47 -29.06
N ASN A 32 -4.80 14.34 -28.14
CA ASN A 32 -4.46 14.25 -26.71
C ASN A 32 -4.98 12.93 -26.10
N PHE A 33 -6.23 12.57 -26.37
CA PHE A 33 -6.79 11.29 -25.93
C PHE A 33 -6.10 10.10 -26.60
N SER A 34 -5.72 10.21 -27.88
CA SER A 34 -4.99 9.17 -28.59
C SER A 34 -3.60 8.92 -28.01
N ALA A 35 -2.88 9.98 -27.63
CA ALA A 35 -1.59 9.89 -26.97
C ALA A 35 -1.70 9.21 -25.59
N LEU A 36 -2.68 9.62 -24.78
CA LEU A 36 -2.96 8.98 -23.50
C LEU A 36 -3.33 7.50 -23.67
N LYS A 37 -4.21 7.19 -24.64
CA LYS A 37 -4.62 5.82 -24.95
C LYS A 37 -3.44 4.94 -25.30
N THR A 38 -2.54 5.44 -26.14
CA THR A 38 -1.32 4.72 -26.56
C THR A 38 -0.41 4.46 -25.37
N THR A 39 -0.24 5.46 -24.50
CA THR A 39 0.55 5.35 -23.27
C THR A 39 -0.02 4.28 -22.32
N LEU A 40 -1.34 4.22 -22.19
CA LEU A 40 -2.04 3.36 -21.24
C LEU A 40 -2.48 2.01 -21.83
N GLN A 41 -2.16 1.71 -23.08
CA GLN A 41 -2.70 0.55 -23.81
C GLN A 41 -2.49 -0.79 -23.08
N ASN A 42 -1.35 -0.93 -22.38
CA ASN A 42 -1.03 -2.15 -21.63
C ASN A 42 -1.66 -2.16 -20.23
N CYS A 43 -2.11 -1.02 -19.72
CA CYS A 43 -2.73 -0.90 -18.39
C CYS A 43 -4.24 -1.04 -18.44
N LEU A 44 -4.89 -0.48 -19.47
CA LEU A 44 -6.36 -0.44 -19.61
C LEU A 44 -7.03 -1.83 -19.56
N PRO A 45 -6.46 -2.90 -20.14
CA PRO A 45 -7.03 -4.25 -20.07
C PRO A 45 -7.04 -4.86 -18.67
N HIS A 46 -6.26 -4.32 -17.73
CA HIS A 46 -6.13 -4.84 -16.36
C HIS A 46 -7.01 -4.10 -15.33
N ILE A 47 -7.76 -3.10 -15.76
CA ILE A 47 -8.73 -2.38 -14.92
C ILE A 47 -10.02 -3.19 -14.81
N ARG A 48 -10.53 -3.35 -13.59
CA ARG A 48 -11.76 -4.10 -13.33
C ARG A 48 -12.96 -3.16 -13.32
N TYR A 49 -13.31 -2.60 -14.48
CA TYR A 49 -14.36 -1.58 -14.61
C TYR A 49 -15.69 -1.99 -13.94
N PHE A 50 -16.10 -3.25 -14.11
CA PHE A 50 -17.35 -3.80 -13.55
C PHE A 50 -17.35 -4.00 -12.03
N GLN A 51 -16.23 -3.73 -11.35
CA GLN A 51 -16.08 -3.77 -9.89
C GLN A 51 -16.09 -2.36 -9.28
N MET A 52 -16.18 -1.31 -10.10
CA MET A 52 -16.30 0.07 -9.64
C MET A 52 -17.76 0.40 -9.32
N SER A 53 -18.00 1.43 -8.51
CA SER A 53 -19.37 1.92 -8.35
C SER A 53 -19.82 2.70 -9.59
N GLY A 54 -21.13 2.77 -9.85
CA GLY A 54 -21.65 3.58 -10.96
C GLY A 54 -21.27 5.07 -10.82
N LYS A 55 -21.20 5.58 -9.58
CA LYS A 55 -20.73 6.93 -9.28
C LYS A 55 -19.26 7.11 -9.69
N ASP A 56 -18.40 6.14 -9.41
CA ASP A 56 -16.99 6.19 -9.78
C ASP A 56 -16.80 6.17 -11.30
N ILE A 57 -17.59 5.36 -12.02
CA ILE A 57 -17.60 5.32 -13.48
C ILE A 57 -17.96 6.69 -14.06
N ILE A 58 -19.06 7.30 -13.60
CA ILE A 58 -19.53 8.60 -14.11
C ILE A 58 -18.52 9.71 -13.80
N ASN A 59 -18.02 9.77 -12.56
CA ASN A 59 -17.21 10.91 -12.14
C ASN A 59 -15.75 10.81 -12.60
N ASN A 60 -15.20 9.61 -12.79
CA ASN A 60 -13.76 9.43 -13.01
C ASN A 60 -13.42 8.71 -14.31
N VAL A 61 -14.29 7.81 -14.82
CA VAL A 61 -14.01 7.04 -16.04
C VAL A 61 -14.60 7.71 -17.28
N GLN A 62 -15.84 8.21 -17.17
CA GLN A 62 -16.55 8.87 -18.27
C GLN A 62 -15.80 10.05 -18.90
N PRO A 63 -15.12 10.94 -18.14
CA PRO A 63 -14.36 12.04 -18.75
C PRO A 63 -13.28 11.54 -19.74
N PHE A 64 -12.76 10.33 -19.52
CA PHE A 64 -11.73 9.71 -20.35
C PHE A 64 -12.27 8.61 -21.26
N GLN A 65 -13.58 8.52 -21.49
CA GLN A 65 -14.20 7.44 -22.29
C GLN A 65 -13.55 7.24 -23.68
N GLN A 66 -12.95 8.28 -24.26
CA GLN A 66 -12.30 8.23 -25.57
C GLN A 66 -11.08 7.29 -25.63
N ILE A 67 -10.43 7.03 -24.49
CA ILE A 67 -9.29 6.10 -24.43
C ILE A 67 -9.72 4.64 -24.39
N LEU A 68 -11.00 4.38 -24.08
CA LEU A 68 -11.55 3.02 -24.00
C LEU A 68 -11.97 2.51 -25.38
N GLU A 69 -12.05 1.18 -25.51
CA GLU A 69 -12.67 0.58 -26.69
C GLU A 69 -14.18 0.84 -26.69
N LYS A 70 -14.75 1.18 -27.86
CA LYS A 70 -16.18 1.47 -28.00
C LYS A 70 -17.07 0.34 -27.48
N LYS A 71 -16.68 -0.92 -27.71
CA LYS A 71 -17.39 -2.10 -27.20
C LYS A 71 -17.38 -2.16 -25.67
N LEU A 72 -16.22 -1.96 -25.06
CA LEU A 72 -16.07 -1.94 -23.61
C LEU A 72 -16.91 -0.84 -22.98
N TRP A 73 -16.84 0.40 -23.52
CA TRP A 73 -17.64 1.51 -23.01
C TRP A 73 -19.14 1.23 -23.09
N LYS A 74 -19.62 0.69 -24.22
CA LYS A 74 -21.03 0.29 -24.38
C LYS A 74 -21.46 -0.73 -23.31
N ASP A 75 -20.62 -1.72 -23.03
CA ASP A 75 -20.92 -2.75 -22.03
C ASP A 75 -20.87 -2.21 -20.60
N ILE A 76 -19.96 -1.29 -20.28
CA ILE A 76 -19.96 -0.56 -19.01
C ILE A 76 -21.30 0.17 -18.84
N MET A 77 -21.73 0.95 -19.83
CA MET A 77 -22.98 1.69 -19.76
C MET A 77 -24.20 0.78 -19.63
N LYS A 78 -24.24 -0.33 -20.37
CA LYS A 78 -25.29 -1.36 -20.22
C LYS A 78 -25.39 -1.89 -18.80
N LYS A 79 -24.24 -2.22 -18.20
CA LYS A 79 -24.20 -2.78 -16.85
C LYS A 79 -24.73 -1.81 -15.80
N TYR A 80 -24.34 -0.53 -15.87
CA TYR A 80 -24.70 0.45 -14.84
C TYR A 80 -26.02 1.18 -15.07
N MET A 81 -26.45 1.35 -16.32
CA MET A 81 -27.70 2.08 -16.63
C MET A 81 -28.91 1.17 -16.79
N ALA A 82 -28.74 -0.04 -17.30
CA ALA A 82 -29.83 -0.96 -17.60
C ALA A 82 -29.71 -2.33 -16.90
N ASN A 83 -28.60 -2.56 -16.17
CA ASN A 83 -28.25 -3.85 -15.57
C ASN A 83 -28.34 -5.03 -16.54
N GLU A 84 -28.00 -4.78 -17.81
CA GLU A 84 -28.04 -5.76 -18.89
C GLU A 84 -26.80 -6.68 -18.88
N PRO A 85 -26.89 -7.88 -19.49
CA PRO A 85 -25.74 -8.73 -19.73
C PRO A 85 -24.70 -8.03 -20.64
N ILE A 86 -23.43 -8.23 -20.30
CA ILE A 86 -22.28 -7.70 -21.03
C ILE A 86 -21.63 -8.78 -21.88
N SER A 87 -20.97 -8.37 -22.97
CA SER A 87 -20.21 -9.25 -23.86
C SER A 87 -18.69 -9.17 -23.66
N SER A 88 -18.25 -8.19 -22.89
CA SER A 88 -16.85 -7.95 -22.53
C SER A 88 -16.41 -8.88 -21.41
N THR A 89 -15.15 -9.31 -21.44
CA THR A 89 -14.56 -10.14 -20.39
C THR A 89 -14.47 -9.36 -19.09
N ALA A 90 -15.30 -9.71 -18.11
CA ALA A 90 -15.23 -9.13 -16.78
C ALA A 90 -14.13 -9.82 -15.96
N LEU A 91 -13.16 -9.02 -15.51
CA LEU A 91 -12.14 -9.50 -14.57
C LEU A 91 -12.75 -9.75 -13.19
N PRO A 92 -12.36 -10.84 -12.50
CA PRO A 92 -12.86 -11.15 -11.15
C PRO A 92 -12.36 -10.09 -10.15
N PRO A 93 -13.08 -9.81 -9.05
CA PRO A 93 -12.65 -8.84 -8.03
C PRO A 93 -11.21 -9.10 -7.55
N ARG A 94 -10.42 -8.04 -7.27
CA ARG A 94 -9.15 -8.21 -6.55
C ARG A 94 -9.46 -8.67 -5.13
N ILE A 95 -9.01 -9.87 -4.76
CA ILE A 95 -9.11 -10.36 -3.39
C ILE A 95 -8.17 -9.49 -2.54
N ILE A 96 -8.73 -8.64 -1.68
CA ILE A 96 -7.96 -8.02 -0.61
C ILE A 96 -7.79 -9.11 0.44
N LEU A 97 -6.69 -9.85 0.35
CA LEU A 97 -6.26 -10.70 1.44
C LEU A 97 -5.94 -9.74 2.59
N ASN A 98 -6.84 -9.65 3.57
CA ASN A 98 -6.47 -9.22 4.90
C ASN A 98 -5.75 -10.44 5.49
N PRO A 99 -4.41 -10.47 5.53
CA PRO A 99 -3.73 -11.64 6.05
C PRO A 99 -4.13 -11.74 7.51
N THR A 100 -4.91 -12.76 7.86
CA THR A 100 -5.14 -13.10 9.26
C THR A 100 -3.81 -13.64 9.75
N LEU A 101 -3.05 -12.80 10.46
CA LEU A 101 -1.80 -13.24 11.05
C LEU A 101 -2.11 -14.36 12.06
N PRO A 102 -1.23 -15.37 12.19
CA PRO A 102 -1.39 -16.39 13.20
C PRO A 102 -1.51 -15.75 14.58
N THR A 103 -2.31 -16.37 15.46
CA THR A 103 -2.47 -15.94 16.85
C THR A 103 -1.10 -15.89 17.51
N ARG A 104 -0.64 -14.70 17.87
CA ARG A 104 0.62 -14.53 18.61
C ARG A 104 0.44 -15.09 20.02
N ILE A 105 1.35 -15.98 20.43
CA ILE A 105 1.44 -16.41 21.82
C ILE A 105 1.90 -15.19 22.62
N VAL A 106 1.19 -14.88 23.71
CA VAL A 106 1.40 -13.67 24.53
C VAL A 106 2.57 -13.87 25.50
N GLU A 107 3.71 -14.32 24.98
CA GLU A 107 4.95 -14.30 25.76
C GLU A 107 5.63 -12.94 25.57
N PRO A 108 5.94 -12.22 26.65
CA PRO A 108 6.60 -10.93 26.55
C PRO A 108 8.03 -11.11 26.02
N PHE A 109 8.28 -10.65 24.79
CA PHE A 109 9.62 -10.65 24.20
C PHE A 109 10.54 -9.57 24.79
N SER A 110 9.99 -8.58 25.51
CA SER A 110 10.75 -7.47 26.08
C SER A 110 10.21 -7.06 27.44
N THR A 111 11.09 -6.49 28.27
CA THR A 111 10.74 -5.86 29.55
C THR A 111 10.65 -4.34 29.45
N VAL A 112 10.99 -3.76 28.29
CA VAL A 112 11.02 -2.31 28.06
C VAL A 112 9.85 -1.85 27.20
N ILE A 113 9.50 -2.65 26.17
CA ILE A 113 8.39 -2.35 25.26
C ILE A 113 7.36 -3.46 25.27
N ASN A 114 6.10 -3.11 24.97
CA ASN A 114 5.01 -4.05 24.81
C ASN A 114 4.61 -4.17 23.33
N GLU A 115 3.59 -4.97 23.02
CA GLU A 115 3.08 -5.17 21.66
C GLU A 115 2.55 -3.88 21.01
N ALA A 116 2.03 -2.91 21.79
CA ALA A 116 1.56 -1.64 21.24
C ALA A 116 2.74 -0.79 20.74
N HIS A 117 3.80 -0.67 21.54
CA HIS A 117 5.04 -0.03 21.12
C HIS A 117 5.67 -0.76 19.91
N ALA A 118 5.64 -2.08 19.89
CA ALA A 118 6.16 -2.87 18.76
C ALA A 118 5.37 -2.59 17.47
N ALA A 119 4.04 -2.49 17.56
CA ALA A 119 3.18 -2.15 16.43
C ALA A 119 3.41 -0.71 15.94
N GLU A 120 3.70 0.21 16.85
CA GLU A 120 4.09 1.59 16.51
C GLU A 120 5.43 1.64 15.78
N ILE A 121 6.48 0.99 16.33
CA ILE A 121 7.79 0.90 15.69
C ILE A 121 7.68 0.26 14.29
N ALA A 122 6.93 -0.82 14.16
CA ALA A 122 6.64 -1.46 12.86
C ALA A 122 6.02 -0.48 11.85
N SER A 123 5.16 0.41 12.32
CA SER A 123 4.52 1.41 11.47
C SER A 123 5.50 2.47 10.99
N TRP A 124 6.46 2.85 11.84
CA TRP A 124 7.54 3.76 11.46
C TRP A 124 8.50 3.13 10.45
N ILE A 125 8.85 1.85 10.61
CA ILE A 125 9.67 1.10 9.64
C ILE A 125 9.01 1.10 8.26
N ASP A 126 7.69 0.85 8.20
CA ASP A 126 6.91 0.86 6.96
C ASP A 126 6.55 2.27 6.45
N LYS A 127 6.94 3.34 7.18
CA LYS A 127 6.57 4.74 6.89
C LYS A 127 5.05 4.94 6.73
N LYS A 128 4.26 4.28 7.56
CA LYS A 128 2.80 4.39 7.56
C LYS A 128 2.33 5.63 8.31
N ASN A 129 1.26 6.24 7.81
CA ASN A 129 0.56 7.32 8.50
C ASN A 129 -0.27 6.83 9.70
N CYS A 130 -0.68 5.56 9.70
CA CYS A 130 -1.50 4.98 10.76
C CYS A 130 -0.79 3.78 11.39
N THR A 131 -0.83 3.73 12.72
CA THR A 131 -0.22 2.66 13.51
C THR A 131 -0.94 1.33 13.29
N TYR A 132 -0.17 0.25 13.18
CA TYR A 132 -0.69 -1.11 13.29
C TYR A 132 -1.33 -1.31 14.66
N LEU A 133 -2.38 -2.12 14.70
CA LEU A 133 -2.83 -2.76 15.93
C LEU A 133 -1.87 -3.91 16.27
N ALA A 134 -1.66 -4.19 17.55
CA ALA A 134 -0.86 -5.34 17.98
C ALA A 134 -1.22 -6.64 17.23
N LYS A 135 -2.53 -6.88 17.02
CA LYS A 135 -3.06 -8.06 16.31
C LYS A 135 -2.75 -8.13 14.81
N ASN A 136 -2.42 -7.00 14.17
CA ASN A 136 -2.18 -6.92 12.73
C ASN A 136 -0.79 -6.40 12.38
N ASN A 137 0.10 -6.32 13.37
CA ASN A 137 1.51 -6.01 13.15
C ASN A 137 2.15 -7.12 12.31
N PRO A 138 2.73 -6.84 11.13
CA PRO A 138 3.31 -7.88 10.27
C PRO A 138 4.68 -8.39 10.77
N TYR A 139 5.29 -7.74 11.77
CA TYR A 139 6.65 -8.03 12.23
C TYR A 139 6.69 -8.83 13.52
N GLU A 140 7.49 -9.89 13.54
CA GLU A 140 7.86 -10.62 14.75
C GLU A 140 9.14 -10.03 15.34
N PHE A 141 9.05 -9.45 16.54
CA PHE A 141 10.21 -8.89 17.25
C PHE A 141 10.89 -10.00 18.05
N LYS A 142 12.17 -10.24 17.77
CA LYS A 142 12.99 -11.24 18.45
C LYS A 142 14.04 -10.57 19.33
N LEU A 143 14.06 -10.92 20.61
CA LEU A 143 15.04 -10.39 21.55
C LEU A 143 16.40 -11.05 21.31
N LEU A 144 17.34 -10.29 20.74
CA LEU A 144 18.73 -10.73 20.56
C LEU A 144 19.56 -10.46 21.82
N LEU A 145 19.53 -9.20 22.29
CA LEU A 145 20.32 -8.73 23.43
C LEU A 145 19.43 -7.96 24.42
N ARG A 146 19.66 -8.21 25.72
CA ARG A 146 19.11 -7.41 26.82
C ARG A 146 20.21 -7.10 27.80
N GLY A 147 20.49 -5.82 28.05
CA GLY A 147 21.60 -5.42 28.92
C GLY A 147 21.55 -6.01 30.35
N SER A 148 20.36 -6.22 30.92
CA SER A 148 20.21 -6.89 32.22
C SER A 148 20.45 -8.41 32.21
N ARG A 149 20.49 -9.05 31.03
CA ARG A 149 20.80 -10.48 30.83
C ARG A 149 22.22 -10.69 30.32
N ASP A 150 22.64 -9.90 29.34
CA ASP A 150 23.85 -10.13 28.54
C ASP A 150 24.96 -9.10 28.80
N GLY A 151 24.68 -8.10 29.66
CA GLY A 151 25.57 -7.00 29.97
C GLY A 151 25.48 -5.82 29.00
N PHE A 152 25.90 -4.65 29.48
CA PHE A 152 25.93 -3.39 28.73
C PHE A 152 27.32 -3.12 28.16
N THR A 153 27.87 -4.07 27.39
CA THR A 153 29.22 -3.91 26.79
C THR A 153 29.15 -3.93 25.27
N ALA A 154 30.06 -3.19 24.62
CA ALA A 154 30.20 -3.23 23.17
C ALA A 154 30.51 -4.67 22.69
N ALA A 155 31.30 -5.43 23.45
CA ALA A 155 31.61 -6.81 23.13
C ALA A 155 30.35 -7.71 23.11
N SER A 156 29.47 -7.58 24.10
CA SER A 156 28.18 -8.29 24.11
C SER A 156 27.33 -7.93 22.90
N PHE A 157 27.31 -6.64 22.53
CA PHE A 157 26.57 -6.18 21.36
C PHE A 157 27.11 -6.78 20.06
N TRP A 158 28.42 -6.68 19.81
CA TRP A 158 29.03 -7.29 18.63
C TRP A 158 28.80 -8.80 18.59
N ASN A 159 28.97 -9.51 19.69
CA ASN A 159 28.81 -10.97 19.69
C ASN A 159 27.38 -11.46 19.38
N LEU A 160 26.35 -10.68 19.72
CA LEU A 160 24.94 -11.10 19.58
C LEU A 160 24.21 -10.43 18.41
N CYS A 161 24.65 -9.25 18.00
CA CYS A 161 23.96 -8.42 17.01
C CYS A 161 24.76 -8.23 15.72
N ASP A 162 26.05 -8.60 15.67
CA ASP A 162 26.83 -8.49 14.44
C ASP A 162 26.19 -9.31 13.32
N THR A 163 26.26 -8.78 12.10
CA THR A 163 25.63 -9.33 10.88
C THR A 163 24.09 -9.40 10.88
N GLN A 164 23.43 -8.97 11.96
CA GLN A 164 21.96 -8.97 12.04
C GLN A 164 21.37 -7.76 11.33
N THR A 165 20.59 -8.00 10.28
CA THR A 165 19.83 -6.98 9.56
C THR A 165 18.52 -6.61 10.27
N ASN A 166 17.94 -5.46 9.95
CA ASN A 166 16.65 -5.00 10.50
C ASN A 166 16.64 -4.94 12.04
N LEU A 167 17.73 -4.42 12.61
CA LEU A 167 17.95 -4.34 14.05
C LEU A 167 17.24 -3.12 14.64
N VAL A 168 16.41 -3.32 15.66
CA VAL A 168 15.83 -2.25 16.48
C VAL A 168 16.53 -2.24 17.84
N VAL A 169 17.12 -1.10 18.19
CA VAL A 169 17.69 -0.85 19.53
C VAL A 169 16.70 -0.03 20.34
N VAL A 170 16.44 -0.47 21.57
CA VAL A 170 15.54 0.21 22.50
C VAL A 170 16.23 0.37 23.84
N ILE A 171 16.18 1.57 24.40
CA ILE A 171 16.83 1.96 25.66
C ILE A 171 15.78 2.65 26.54
N LYS A 172 15.66 2.21 27.80
CA LYS A 172 14.87 2.92 28.82
C LYS A 172 15.81 3.80 29.65
N VAL A 173 15.49 5.08 29.78
CA VAL A 173 16.29 6.02 30.59
C VAL A 173 15.97 5.81 32.07
N ASN A 174 17.01 5.57 32.88
CA ASN A 174 16.85 5.24 34.29
C ASN A 174 16.17 6.38 35.07
N GLY A 175 15.26 6.02 35.99
CA GLY A 175 14.49 7.00 36.78
C GLY A 175 13.40 7.74 36.01
N THR A 176 13.15 7.37 34.75
CA THR A 176 12.10 7.96 33.91
C THR A 176 11.31 6.88 33.16
N ASP A 177 10.23 7.28 32.50
CA ASP A 177 9.51 6.43 31.55
C ASP A 177 9.87 6.72 30.08
N GLU A 178 10.96 7.47 29.84
CA GLU A 178 11.43 7.76 28.48
C GLU A 178 12.05 6.50 27.85
N ILE A 179 11.61 6.23 26.61
CA ILE A 179 12.12 5.14 25.77
C ILE A 179 12.72 5.77 24.52
N LEU A 180 14.00 5.48 24.28
CA LEU A 180 14.77 5.96 23.14
C LEU A 180 15.25 4.77 22.31
N GLY A 181 15.64 5.00 21.06
CA GLY A 181 16.08 3.92 20.20
C GLY A 181 16.47 4.35 18.80
N GLY A 182 16.74 3.33 17.99
CA GLY A 182 17.08 3.49 16.58
C GLY A 182 16.83 2.20 15.81
N TYR A 183 16.66 2.32 14.50
CA TYR A 183 16.48 1.20 13.58
C TYR A 183 17.61 1.18 12.55
N ASN A 184 18.28 0.04 12.42
CA ASN A 184 19.30 -0.21 11.40
C ASN A 184 18.81 -1.32 10.44
N PRO A 185 18.45 -1.00 9.18
CA PRO A 185 18.01 -2.01 8.22
C PRO A 185 19.14 -2.88 7.66
N VAL A 186 20.41 -2.43 7.71
CA VAL A 186 21.50 -3.03 6.92
C VAL A 186 22.33 -4.05 7.69
N GLY A 187 22.39 -3.93 9.03
CA GLY A 187 23.38 -4.64 9.85
C GLY A 187 24.64 -3.81 9.99
#